data_AF-A0A379W4J4-F1
#
_entry.id   AF-A0A379W4J4-F1
#
_cell.length_a   1.000
_cell.length_b   1.000
_cell.length_c   1.000
_cell.angle_alpha   90.00
_cell.angle_beta   90.00
_cell.angle_gamma   90.00
#
_symmetry.space_group_name_H-M   'P 1'
#
loop_
_entity.id
_entity.type
_entity.pdbx_description
1 polymer ?
#
loop_
_entity_poly.entity_id
_entity_poly.type
_entity_poly.pdbx_seq_one_letter_code
_entity_poly.pdbx_strand_id
1 'polypeptide(L)'
;MNLASTAVTSTQSYSDYGLLLVGALGNVASVLGNDTAQVEFTIAEGGTGDVTIDAAATGIVLSLLSTQEIVVQRYDTSLGAWTTIVNTAVGDFANLLTLTGSGVTLNLSGLGEGQYRVLTYNTSLLATGSYTSLDVDVHQTSAGIISGPTISTGNVMTDDTAPTGTTVTAITNANGVSTPVGAGGVISRDNTARCTLIRMAVTPTR
;
A
#
# COMPACT_ATOMS: atom_id res chain seq x y z
N MET A 1 -19.88 -13.99 11.87
CA MET A 1 -19.24 -14.26 10.57
C MET A 1 -17.79 -13.82 10.71
N ASN A 2 -16.82 -14.71 10.50
CA ASN A 2 -15.40 -14.35 10.61
C ASN A 2 -14.78 -14.48 9.22
N LEU A 3 -14.25 -13.38 8.68
CA LEU A 3 -13.45 -13.36 7.48
C LEU A 3 -11.98 -13.44 7.90
N ALA A 4 -11.22 -14.31 7.26
CA ALA A 4 -9.79 -14.46 7.47
C ALA A 4 -9.04 -13.98 6.22
N SER A 5 -7.89 -13.34 6.43
CA SER A 5 -6.95 -12.97 5.37
C SER A 5 -5.66 -13.77 5.51
N THR A 6 -5.05 -14.13 4.39
CA THR A 6 -3.70 -14.72 4.35
C THR A 6 -2.60 -13.69 4.16
N ALA A 7 -2.94 -12.41 4.00
CA ALA A 7 -1.94 -11.35 3.85
C ALA A 7 -1.09 -11.23 5.13
N VAL A 8 0.22 -11.07 4.96
CA VAL A 8 1.17 -10.84 6.05
C VAL A 8 1.77 -9.45 5.93
N THR A 9 2.05 -8.81 7.08
CA THR A 9 2.76 -7.55 7.13
C THR A 9 4.21 -7.76 7.58
N SER A 10 5.13 -6.94 7.06
CA SER A 10 6.56 -6.99 7.42
C SER A 10 7.19 -5.60 7.32
N THR A 11 8.31 -5.39 8.01
CA THR A 11 9.08 -4.13 7.92
C THR A 11 10.54 -4.46 7.65
N GLN A 12 11.12 -3.80 6.66
CA GLN A 12 12.52 -3.94 6.28
C GLN A 12 13.19 -2.57 6.24
N SER A 13 14.38 -2.46 6.83
CA SER A 13 15.16 -1.21 6.88
C SER A 13 16.42 -1.36 6.03
N TYR A 14 16.77 -0.31 5.30
CA TYR A 14 17.92 -0.25 4.43
C TYR A 14 18.64 1.07 4.63
N SER A 15 19.98 1.07 4.56
CA SER A 15 20.74 2.31 4.67
C SER A 15 21.99 2.32 3.81
N ASP A 16 22.40 3.51 3.41
CA ASP A 16 23.62 3.77 2.65
C ASP A 16 24.20 5.16 2.97
N TYR A 17 25.46 5.38 2.64
CA TYR A 17 26.18 6.64 2.91
C TYR A 17 27.03 7.08 1.70
N GLY A 18 26.96 8.36 1.35
CA GLY A 18 27.83 9.02 0.38
C GLY A 18 28.91 9.85 1.08
N LEU A 19 30.16 9.82 0.60
CA LEU A 19 31.29 10.52 1.24
C LEU A 19 32.12 11.32 0.23
N LEU A 20 32.38 12.60 0.53
CA LEU A 20 33.35 13.43 -0.19
C LEU A 20 34.69 13.50 0.55
N LEU A 21 35.69 12.75 0.08
CA LEU A 21 37.05 12.86 0.61
C LEU A 21 37.94 13.70 -0.31
N VAL A 22 38.06 15.00 -0.04
CA VAL A 22 39.06 15.85 -0.71
C VAL A 22 40.40 15.74 0.03
N GLY A 23 41.27 14.85 -0.45
CA GLY A 23 42.61 14.66 0.11
C GLY A 23 43.60 15.74 -0.34
N ALA A 24 44.07 16.54 0.60
CA ALA A 24 45.29 17.33 0.43
C ALA A 24 46.48 16.35 0.23
N LEU A 25 47.29 16.62 -0.80
CA LEU A 25 48.56 15.97 -1.16
C LEU A 25 48.44 14.67 -1.99
N GLY A 26 48.49 14.84 -3.32
CA GLY A 26 49.31 13.98 -4.18
C GLY A 26 48.71 12.69 -4.75
N ASN A 27 47.60 12.77 -5.49
CA ASN A 27 47.33 12.04 -6.75
C ASN A 27 45.88 12.29 -7.15
N VAL A 28 45.67 13.15 -8.16
CA VAL A 28 44.38 13.72 -8.57
C VAL A 28 43.45 12.77 -9.36
N ALA A 29 43.71 11.46 -9.35
CA ALA A 29 42.91 10.49 -10.13
C ALA A 29 41.89 9.69 -9.29
N SER A 30 41.94 9.76 -7.95
CA SER A 30 41.07 8.95 -7.06
C SER A 30 40.24 9.80 -6.09
N VAL A 31 40.11 11.10 -6.34
CA VAL A 31 39.35 12.03 -5.49
C VAL A 31 37.96 12.26 -6.10
N LEU A 32 37.21 11.19 -6.30
CA LEU A 32 35.81 11.24 -6.71
C LEU A 32 35.01 10.37 -5.74
N GLY A 33 34.71 10.95 -4.58
CA GLY A 33 33.64 10.45 -3.73
C GLY A 33 32.32 10.82 -4.40
N ASN A 34 31.44 9.84 -4.65
CA ASN A 34 30.09 10.14 -5.09
C ASN A 34 29.31 10.56 -3.84
N ASP A 35 28.89 11.82 -3.73
CA ASP A 35 28.12 12.35 -2.58
C ASP A 35 26.66 11.87 -2.54
N THR A 36 26.42 10.73 -3.18
CA THR A 36 25.12 10.11 -3.36
C THR A 36 25.07 8.86 -2.52
N ALA A 37 24.08 8.78 -1.63
CA ALA A 37 23.68 7.53 -1.00
C ALA A 37 22.51 6.95 -1.80
N GLN A 38 22.50 5.63 -1.98
CA GLN A 38 21.47 4.93 -2.73
C GLN A 38 21.02 3.67 -2.01
N VAL A 39 19.70 3.47 -1.95
CA VAL A 39 19.08 2.24 -1.45
C VAL A 39 18.18 1.67 -2.54
N GLU A 40 18.16 0.34 -2.67
CA GLU A 40 17.20 -0.38 -3.51
C GLU A 40 16.33 -1.31 -2.67
N PHE A 41 15.04 -1.39 -3.00
CA PHE A 41 14.10 -2.29 -2.36
C PHE A 41 13.08 -2.82 -3.38
N THR A 42 12.37 -3.89 -3.03
CA THR A 42 11.35 -4.51 -3.90
C THR A 42 10.07 -4.73 -3.11
N ILE A 43 8.94 -4.36 -3.70
CA ILE A 43 7.61 -4.75 -3.22
C ILE A 43 7.19 -5.99 -4.01
N ALA A 44 6.88 -7.07 -3.28
CA ALA A 44 6.50 -8.34 -3.87
C ALA A 44 5.20 -8.24 -4.69
N GLU A 45 5.03 -9.15 -5.64
CA GLU A 45 3.86 -9.22 -6.52
C GLU A 45 2.54 -9.26 -5.72
N GLY A 46 1.57 -8.45 -6.15
CA GLY A 46 0.27 -8.27 -5.51
C GLY A 46 0.30 -7.62 -4.12
N GLY A 47 1.47 -7.17 -3.66
CA GLY A 47 1.65 -6.48 -2.38
C GLY A 47 1.58 -4.96 -2.49
N THR A 48 1.57 -4.31 -1.33
CA THR A 48 1.65 -2.85 -1.19
C THR A 48 2.71 -2.48 -0.17
N GLY A 49 3.34 -1.31 -0.33
CA GLY A 49 4.36 -0.79 0.58
C GLY A 49 4.13 0.66 0.99
N ASP A 50 4.31 0.93 2.27
CA ASP A 50 4.49 2.26 2.83
C ASP A 50 5.97 2.45 3.16
N VAL A 51 6.52 3.60 2.80
CA VAL A 51 7.97 3.86 2.85
C VAL A 51 8.25 5.17 3.56
N THR A 52 9.12 5.11 4.56
CA THR A 52 9.69 6.28 5.23
C THR A 52 11.15 6.39 4.83
N ILE A 53 11.54 7.57 4.35
CA ILE A 53 12.89 7.87 3.87
C ILE A 53 13.44 8.99 4.71
N ASP A 54 14.54 8.75 5.40
CA ASP A 54 15.28 9.73 6.16
C ASP A 54 16.63 10.00 5.49
N ALA A 55 16.75 11.17 4.88
CA ALA A 55 18.00 11.62 4.29
C ALA A 55 18.62 12.71 5.17
N ALA A 56 19.91 12.60 5.45
CA ALA A 56 20.65 13.62 6.17
C ALA A 56 21.95 13.95 5.45
N ALA A 57 22.41 15.18 5.62
CA ALA A 57 23.74 15.59 5.21
C ALA A 57 24.41 16.28 6.38
N THR A 58 25.68 15.96 6.60
CA THR A 58 26.49 16.63 7.61
C THR A 58 27.63 17.40 6.98
N GLY A 59 27.91 18.54 7.59
CA GLY A 59 28.76 19.62 7.11
C GLY A 59 28.37 20.87 7.89
N ILE A 60 29.29 21.79 8.11
CA ILE A 60 29.24 22.81 9.18
C ILE A 60 28.14 23.88 8.97
N VAL A 61 27.17 23.67 8.08
CA VAL A 61 26.18 24.70 7.72
C VAL A 61 24.78 24.10 7.59
N LEU A 62 23.85 24.59 8.42
CA LEU A 62 22.41 24.31 8.31
C LEU A 62 21.83 24.66 6.93
N SER A 63 22.50 25.53 6.16
CA SER A 63 22.15 25.84 4.77
C SER A 63 22.27 24.65 3.82
N LEU A 64 22.94 23.57 4.21
CA LEU A 64 23.03 22.36 3.41
C LEU A 64 21.70 21.60 3.38
N LEU A 65 20.86 21.72 4.42
CA LEU A 65 19.54 21.07 4.45
C LEU A 65 18.57 21.61 3.39
N SER A 66 18.66 22.90 3.04
CA SER A 66 17.86 23.47 1.94
C SER A 66 18.27 23.00 0.54
N THR A 67 19.34 22.21 0.44
CA THR A 67 19.92 21.72 -0.82
C THR A 67 19.96 20.20 -0.89
N GLN A 68 19.39 19.53 0.12
CA GLN A 68 19.23 18.08 0.14
C GLN A 68 18.05 17.69 -0.75
N GLU A 69 18.30 16.83 -1.73
CA GLU A 69 17.29 16.34 -2.65
C GLU A 69 17.16 14.82 -2.51
N ILE A 70 15.91 14.34 -2.62
CA ILE A 70 15.58 12.91 -2.69
C ILE A 70 14.93 12.65 -4.05
N VAL A 71 15.36 11.57 -4.68
CA VAL A 71 14.75 11.05 -5.90
C VAL A 71 14.34 9.61 -5.66
N VAL A 72 13.06 9.31 -5.89
CA VAL A 72 12.55 7.93 -5.85
C VAL A 72 12.23 7.51 -7.27
N GLN A 73 12.76 6.36 -7.66
CA GLN A 73 12.60 5.81 -8.99
C GLN A 73 12.02 4.40 -8.93
N ARG A 74 11.19 4.06 -9.91
CA ARG A 74 10.67 2.72 -10.13
C ARG A 74 11.27 2.15 -11.41
N TYR A 75 11.69 0.89 -11.37
CA TYR A 75 12.22 0.22 -12.55
C TYR A 75 11.08 -0.08 -13.53
N ASP A 76 11.20 0.42 -14.76
CA ASP A 76 10.31 0.10 -15.86
C ASP A 76 10.92 -1.04 -16.68
N THR A 77 10.33 -2.23 -16.56
CA THR A 77 10.80 -3.44 -17.24
C THR A 77 10.59 -3.41 -18.75
N SER A 78 9.66 -2.58 -19.25
CA SER A 78 9.42 -2.41 -20.68
C SER A 78 10.50 -1.55 -21.34
N LEU A 79 11.02 -0.56 -20.59
CA LEU A 79 12.10 0.33 -21.03
C LEU A 79 13.49 -0.16 -20.62
N GLY A 80 13.56 -1.12 -19.69
CA GLY A 80 14.81 -1.57 -19.09
C GLY A 80 15.52 -0.48 -18.28
N ALA A 81 14.79 0.50 -17.78
CA ALA A 81 15.33 1.73 -17.21
C ALA A 81 14.58 2.19 -15.96
N TRP A 82 15.27 2.97 -15.12
CA TRP A 82 14.68 3.59 -13.94
C TRP A 82 13.91 4.85 -14.32
N THR A 83 12.66 4.95 -13.85
CA THR A 83 11.78 6.09 -14.09
C THR A 83 11.53 6.85 -12.79
N THR A 84 11.69 8.16 -12.80
CA THR A 84 11.48 8.99 -11.61
C THR A 84 9.98 9.14 -11.33
N ILE A 85 9.58 8.79 -10.12
CA ILE A 85 8.19 8.94 -9.63
C ILE A 85 8.06 10.03 -8.57
N VAL A 86 9.16 10.35 -7.87
CA VAL A 86 9.24 11.45 -6.91
C VAL A 86 10.58 12.16 -7.10
N ASN A 87 10.54 13.48 -7.15
CA ASN A 87 11.72 14.32 -7.12
C ASN A 87 11.43 15.55 -6.25
N THR A 88 12.11 15.65 -5.11
CA THR A 88 11.86 16.72 -4.13
C THR A 88 12.44 18.07 -4.55
N ALA A 89 13.25 18.11 -5.61
CA ALA A 89 13.68 19.37 -6.25
C ALA A 89 12.51 20.08 -6.96
N VAL A 90 11.44 19.33 -7.29
CA VAL A 90 10.23 19.86 -7.93
C VAL A 90 9.18 20.12 -6.85
N GLY A 91 8.66 21.35 -6.81
CA GLY A 91 7.81 21.85 -5.72
C GLY A 91 6.55 21.03 -5.42
N ASP A 92 6.07 20.23 -6.36
CA ASP A 92 4.89 19.37 -6.21
C ASP A 92 5.02 18.36 -5.06
N PHE A 93 6.25 17.97 -4.70
CA PHE A 93 6.52 16.99 -3.64
C PHE A 93 6.95 17.62 -2.32
N ALA A 94 7.07 18.96 -2.24
CA ALA A 94 7.50 19.67 -1.04
C ALA A 94 6.60 19.40 0.18
N ASN A 95 5.30 19.15 -0.03
CA ASN A 95 4.33 18.88 1.03
C ASN A 95 4.50 17.50 1.70
N LEU A 96 5.28 16.60 1.09
CA LEU A 96 5.60 15.29 1.66
C LEU A 96 6.91 15.31 2.45
N LEU A 97 7.60 16.46 2.48
CA LEU A 97 8.85 16.64 3.21
C LEU A 97 8.60 17.19 4.60
N THR A 98 9.23 16.56 5.58
CA THR A 98 9.40 17.13 6.91
C THR A 98 10.87 17.51 7.10
N LEU A 99 11.14 18.76 7.45
CA LEU A 99 12.50 19.18 7.83
C LEU A 99 12.77 18.74 9.28
N THR A 100 13.86 18.01 9.47
CA THR A 100 14.35 17.65 10.80
C THR A 100 15.63 18.44 11.08
N GLY A 101 16.03 18.54 12.36
CA GLY A 101 17.18 19.37 12.76
C GLY A 101 18.51 19.05 12.05
N SER A 102 18.61 17.88 11.41
CA SER A 102 19.81 17.41 10.72
C SER A 102 19.52 16.79 9.33
N GLY A 103 18.27 16.82 8.83
CA GLY A 103 17.89 16.10 7.62
C GLY A 103 16.50 16.43 7.07
N VAL A 104 16.05 15.60 6.12
CA VAL A 104 14.72 15.64 5.52
C VAL A 104 14.10 14.25 5.55
N THR A 105 12.82 14.18 5.91
CA THR A 105 12.04 12.93 5.90
C THR A 105 10.99 12.99 4.80
N LEU A 106 10.90 11.95 3.98
CA LEU A 106 9.87 11.77 2.95
C LEU A 106 9.05 10.51 3.25
N ASN A 107 7.72 10.64 3.30
CA ASN A 107 6.81 9.52 3.49
C ASN A 107 6.02 9.25 2.21
N LEU A 108 6.04 8.00 1.74
CA LEU A 108 5.26 7.51 0.61
C LEU A 108 4.36 6.38 1.09
N SER A 109 3.12 6.34 0.61
CA SER A 109 2.17 5.29 0.96
C SER A 109 1.56 4.65 -0.26
N GLY A 110 1.15 3.38 -0.12
CA GLY A 110 0.44 2.65 -1.16
C GLY A 110 1.26 2.42 -2.44
N LEU A 111 2.59 2.30 -2.35
CA LEU A 111 3.41 1.85 -3.47
C LEU A 111 2.99 0.42 -3.84
N GLY A 112 2.77 0.17 -5.13
CA GLY A 112 2.44 -1.17 -5.64
C GLY A 112 3.67 -2.05 -5.83
N GLU A 113 3.45 -3.25 -6.36
CA GLU A 113 4.52 -4.18 -6.71
C GLU A 113 5.59 -3.55 -7.63
N GLY A 114 6.84 -4.00 -7.47
CA GLY A 114 7.94 -3.62 -8.35
C GLY A 114 9.24 -3.31 -7.62
N GLN A 115 10.26 -2.97 -8.40
CA GLN A 115 11.57 -2.58 -7.91
C GLN A 115 11.68 -1.07 -7.82
N TYR A 116 12.21 -0.61 -6.70
CA TYR A 116 12.34 0.79 -6.36
C TYR A 116 13.78 1.09 -5.94
N ARG A 117 14.22 2.31 -6.21
CA ARG A 117 15.44 2.84 -5.64
C ARG A 117 15.25 4.27 -5.17
N VAL A 118 15.94 4.61 -4.10
CA VAL A 118 15.97 5.93 -3.51
C VAL A 118 17.39 6.44 -3.62
N LEU A 119 17.53 7.65 -4.13
CA LEU A 119 18.80 8.36 -4.19
C LEU A 119 18.66 9.64 -3.39
N THR A 120 19.72 9.99 -2.67
CA THR A 120 19.81 11.31 -2.06
C THR A 120 21.16 11.93 -2.32
N TYR A 121 21.15 13.22 -2.62
CA TYR A 121 22.35 13.99 -2.92
C TYR A 121 22.14 15.43 -2.45
N ASN A 122 23.26 16.12 -2.29
CA ASN A 122 23.28 17.51 -1.89
C ASN A 122 23.94 18.35 -2.99
N THR A 123 23.22 19.33 -3.53
CA THR A 123 23.73 20.13 -4.67
C THR A 123 24.79 21.16 -4.26
N SER A 124 25.04 21.33 -2.96
CA SER A 124 25.96 22.33 -2.40
C SER A 124 27.09 21.73 -1.57
N LEU A 125 27.28 20.41 -1.62
CA LEU A 125 28.32 19.71 -0.87
C LEU A 125 29.69 19.88 -1.53
N LEU A 126 30.34 21.01 -1.26
CA LEU A 126 31.70 21.29 -1.73
C LEU A 126 32.72 21.28 -0.59
N ALA A 127 32.35 20.81 0.60
CA ALA A 127 33.17 20.83 1.79
C ALA A 127 33.88 19.50 2.04
N THR A 128 35.20 19.55 2.24
CA THR A 128 36.02 18.39 2.64
C THR A 128 35.46 17.73 3.90
N GLY A 129 35.16 16.43 3.85
CA GLY A 129 34.71 15.65 5.00
C GLY A 129 33.19 15.67 5.23
N SER A 130 32.42 16.21 4.28
CA SER A 130 30.97 16.07 4.29
C SER A 130 30.53 14.67 3.87
N TYR A 131 29.44 14.19 4.46
CA TYR A 131 28.80 12.95 4.07
C TYR A 131 27.27 13.10 4.02
N THR A 132 26.66 12.36 3.11
CA THR A 132 25.21 12.15 3.03
C THR A 132 24.88 10.78 3.60
N SER A 133 23.75 10.65 4.29
CA SER A 133 23.22 9.38 4.76
C SER A 133 21.79 9.21 4.29
N LEU A 134 21.43 7.97 4.00
CA LEU A 134 20.09 7.58 3.61
C LEU A 134 19.68 6.39 4.47
N ASP A 135 18.54 6.50 5.13
CA ASP A 135 17.85 5.41 5.82
C ASP A 135 16.44 5.28 5.23
N VAL A 136 16.03 4.05 4.93
CA VAL A 136 14.76 3.74 4.28
C VAL A 136 14.10 2.58 5.00
N ASP A 137 12.96 2.86 5.62
CA ASP A 137 12.07 1.88 6.21
C ASP A 137 10.92 1.56 5.24
N VAL A 138 10.73 0.28 4.96
CA VAL A 138 9.69 -0.22 4.05
C VAL A 138 8.76 -1.15 4.82
N HIS A 139 7.54 -0.68 5.08
CA HIS A 139 6.47 -1.50 5.65
C HIS A 139 5.63 -2.10 4.53
N GLN A 140 5.60 -3.43 4.41
CA GLN A 140 4.93 -4.13 3.31
C GLN A 140 3.77 -4.96 3.80
N THR A 141 2.72 -5.00 2.99
CA THR A 141 1.63 -5.98 3.08
C THR A 141 1.70 -6.89 1.86
N SER A 142 1.81 -8.20 2.08
CA SER A 142 1.84 -9.17 0.98
C SER A 142 0.49 -9.28 0.28
N ALA A 143 0.48 -9.86 -0.91
CA ALA A 143 -0.75 -10.39 -1.50
C ALA A 143 -1.45 -11.34 -0.50
N GLY A 144 -2.78 -11.38 -0.56
CA GLY A 144 -3.59 -12.26 0.28
C GLY A 144 -4.96 -12.51 -0.29
N ILE A 145 -5.58 -13.61 0.16
CA ILE A 145 -6.95 -13.97 -0.19
C ILE A 145 -7.81 -13.75 1.04
N ILE A 146 -8.96 -13.10 0.85
CA ILE A 146 -10.01 -13.04 1.86
C ILE A 146 -10.85 -14.30 1.74
N SER A 147 -10.89 -15.09 2.81
CA SER A 147 -11.66 -16.32 2.89
C SER A 147 -12.59 -16.30 4.10
N GLY A 148 -13.76 -16.89 3.96
CA GLY A 148 -14.76 -16.92 5.01
C GLY A 148 -16.10 -17.33 4.45
N PRO A 149 -17.06 -17.74 5.30
CA PRO A 149 -18.40 -18.01 4.83
C PRO A 149 -18.97 -16.73 4.20
N THR A 150 -19.29 -16.75 2.92
CA THR A 150 -20.11 -15.72 2.24
C THR A 150 -21.61 -15.91 2.53
N ILE A 151 -21.94 -16.99 3.26
CA ILE A 151 -23.29 -17.44 3.53
C ILE A 151 -23.62 -17.10 4.98
N SER A 152 -24.55 -16.16 5.17
CA SER A 152 -25.17 -15.93 6.47
C SER A 152 -26.12 -17.09 6.76
N THR A 153 -25.98 -17.75 7.90
CA THR A 153 -26.97 -18.72 8.38
C THR A 153 -28.02 -17.98 9.18
N GLY A 154 -29.18 -17.73 8.57
CA GLY A 154 -30.34 -17.06 9.17
C GLY A 154 -31.44 -16.82 8.14
N ASN A 155 -32.67 -16.56 8.57
CA ASN A 155 -33.77 -16.16 7.68
C ASN A 155 -33.46 -14.77 7.09
N VAL A 156 -33.09 -14.72 5.81
CA VAL A 156 -32.89 -13.46 5.07
C VAL A 156 -34.19 -12.67 4.83
N MET A 157 -35.36 -13.28 5.11
CA MET A 157 -36.68 -12.65 4.98
C MET A 157 -37.14 -11.90 6.25
N THR A 158 -36.33 -11.85 7.31
CA THR A 158 -36.77 -11.29 8.61
C THR A 158 -37.14 -9.79 8.52
N ASP A 159 -36.59 -9.07 7.54
CA ASP A 159 -36.88 -7.66 7.25
C ASP A 159 -37.47 -7.42 5.84
N ASP A 160 -37.88 -8.48 5.14
CA ASP A 160 -38.43 -8.35 3.79
C ASP A 160 -39.96 -8.18 3.87
N THR A 161 -40.44 -7.00 3.47
CA THR A 161 -41.87 -6.69 3.44
C THR A 161 -42.39 -6.87 2.03
N ALA A 162 -43.20 -7.91 1.81
CA ALA A 162 -43.92 -8.07 0.56
C ALA A 162 -44.92 -6.88 0.39
N PRO A 163 -45.08 -6.32 -0.83
CA PRO A 163 -46.04 -5.25 -1.08
C PRO A 163 -47.44 -5.59 -0.56
N THR A 164 -48.15 -4.60 -0.03
CA THR A 164 -49.51 -4.79 0.51
C THR A 164 -50.41 -5.47 -0.52
N GLY A 165 -51.04 -6.59 -0.14
CA GLY A 165 -51.90 -7.39 -1.01
C GLY A 165 -51.21 -8.57 -1.71
N THR A 166 -49.90 -8.78 -1.48
CA THR A 166 -49.18 -9.95 -2.02
C THR A 166 -49.04 -11.06 -0.97
N THR A 167 -49.06 -12.32 -1.42
CA THR A 167 -48.84 -13.50 -0.56
C THR A 167 -47.63 -14.27 -1.05
N VAL A 168 -46.78 -14.72 -0.12
CA VAL A 168 -45.62 -15.55 -0.45
C VAL A 168 -46.09 -17.00 -0.62
N THR A 169 -46.02 -17.53 -1.84
CA THR A 169 -46.54 -18.86 -2.20
C THR A 169 -45.46 -19.91 -2.42
N ALA A 170 -44.21 -19.50 -2.62
CA ALA A 170 -43.06 -20.40 -2.62
C ALA A 170 -41.77 -19.69 -2.20
N ILE A 171 -40.80 -20.46 -1.70
CA ILE A 171 -39.43 -20.02 -1.40
C ILE A 171 -38.50 -20.74 -2.36
N THR A 172 -37.64 -20.00 -3.07
CA THR A 172 -36.66 -20.59 -4.01
C THR A 172 -35.26 -20.46 -3.45
N ASN A 173 -34.52 -21.57 -3.35
CA ASN A 173 -33.15 -21.55 -2.87
C ASN A 173 -32.13 -21.13 -3.95
N ALA A 174 -30.86 -21.02 -3.55
CA ALA A 174 -29.76 -20.53 -4.37
C ALA A 174 -29.49 -21.39 -5.61
N ASN A 175 -29.94 -22.65 -5.55
CA ASN A 175 -29.79 -23.65 -6.59
C ASN A 175 -31.02 -23.71 -7.49
N GLY A 176 -31.98 -22.78 -7.34
CA GLY A 176 -33.20 -22.69 -8.16
C GLY A 176 -34.31 -23.66 -7.77
N VAL A 177 -34.21 -24.33 -6.62
CA VAL A 177 -35.24 -25.28 -6.15
C VAL A 177 -36.31 -24.52 -5.37
N SER A 178 -37.56 -24.62 -5.81
CA SER A 178 -38.71 -23.94 -5.21
C SER A 178 -39.51 -24.86 -4.30
N THR A 179 -39.70 -24.46 -3.05
CA THR A 179 -40.52 -25.15 -2.05
C THR A 179 -41.81 -24.36 -1.82
N PRO A 180 -42.99 -24.96 -2.06
CA PRO A 180 -44.27 -24.27 -1.88
C PRO A 180 -44.52 -23.98 -0.39
N VAL A 181 -45.07 -22.79 -0.10
CA VAL A 181 -45.53 -22.43 1.24
C VAL A 181 -46.98 -22.88 1.36
N GLY A 182 -47.26 -23.87 2.21
CA GLY A 182 -48.59 -24.46 2.33
C GLY A 182 -49.67 -23.48 2.79
N ALA A 183 -50.91 -23.71 2.36
CA ALA A 183 -52.10 -22.94 2.74
C ALA A 183 -52.35 -23.08 4.26
N GLY A 184 -51.79 -22.16 5.03
CA GLY A 184 -51.76 -22.23 6.49
C GLY A 184 -50.57 -21.51 7.11
N GLY A 185 -49.53 -21.15 6.32
CA GLY A 185 -48.50 -20.18 6.72
C GLY A 185 -47.95 -20.40 8.14
N VAL A 186 -47.67 -21.64 8.53
CA VAL A 186 -47.08 -21.91 9.84
C VAL A 186 -45.58 -21.72 9.71
N ILE A 187 -45.08 -20.57 10.16
CA ILE A 187 -43.69 -20.46 10.60
C ILE A 187 -43.61 -21.22 11.93
N SER A 188 -43.44 -22.54 11.85
CA SER A 188 -43.23 -23.37 13.03
C SER A 188 -41.91 -22.96 13.67
N ARG A 189 -41.96 -22.53 14.94
CA ARG A 189 -40.83 -21.98 15.71
C ARG A 189 -39.71 -22.99 16.03
N ASP A 190 -39.83 -24.26 15.63
CA ASP A 190 -38.90 -25.33 16.00
C ASP A 190 -38.62 -26.33 14.86
N ASN A 191 -38.37 -25.88 13.62
CA ASN A 191 -37.74 -26.79 12.67
C ASN A 191 -36.75 -26.13 11.72
N THR A 192 -35.58 -26.76 11.66
CA THR A 192 -34.38 -26.30 10.94
C THR A 192 -34.62 -26.41 9.44
N ALA A 193 -35.08 -25.34 8.80
CA ALA A 193 -35.01 -25.20 7.35
C ALA A 193 -33.72 -24.44 6.98
N ARG A 194 -32.68 -25.20 6.64
CA ARG A 194 -31.47 -24.62 6.03
C ARG A 194 -31.83 -24.15 4.61
N CYS A 195 -31.94 -22.84 4.38
CA CYS A 195 -32.19 -22.29 3.04
C CYS A 195 -31.13 -21.25 2.65
N THR A 196 -30.36 -21.57 1.62
CA THR A 196 -29.35 -20.73 0.95
C THR A 196 -30.06 -19.86 -0.11
N LEU A 197 -29.77 -18.55 -0.14
CA LEU A 197 -30.00 -17.49 -1.16
C LEU A 197 -31.30 -17.53 -2.01
N ILE A 198 -32.15 -16.50 -1.92
CA ILE A 198 -33.42 -16.39 -2.68
C ILE A 198 -33.30 -15.28 -3.75
N ARG A 199 -33.60 -15.59 -5.02
CA ARG A 199 -34.15 -14.60 -5.97
C ARG A 199 -35.67 -14.70 -5.91
N MET A 200 -36.34 -13.60 -5.58
CA MET A 200 -37.80 -13.51 -5.51
C MET A 200 -38.41 -13.45 -6.92
N ALA A 201 -39.33 -14.36 -7.24
CA ALA A 201 -40.24 -14.20 -8.36
C ALA A 201 -41.60 -13.76 -7.78
N VAL A 202 -41.94 -12.48 -7.94
CA VAL A 202 -43.24 -11.94 -7.54
C VAL A 202 -44.18 -12.05 -8.74
N THR A 203 -45.27 -12.80 -8.59
CA THR A 203 -46.33 -12.86 -9.61
C THR A 203 -47.40 -11.82 -9.25
N PRO A 204 -47.68 -10.82 -10.09
CA PRO A 204 -48.72 -9.85 -9.82
C PRO A 204 -50.11 -10.49 -9.95
N THR A 205 -50.94 -10.31 -8.94
CA THR A 205 -52.38 -10.61 -9.01
C THR A 205 -53.07 -9.48 -9.77
N ARG A 206 -53.88 -9.86 -10.77
CA ARG A 206 -54.69 -8.95 -11.60
C ARG A 206 -55.74 -8.21 -10.79
#